data_AF-A0A7J4CQN0-F1
#
_entry.id   AF-A0A7J4CQN0-F1
#
_cell.length_a   1.000
_cell.length_b   1.000
_cell.length_c   1.000
_cell.angle_alpha   90.00
_cell.angle_beta   90.00
_cell.angle_gamma   90.00
#
_symmetry.space_group_name_H-M   'P 1'
#
loop_
_entity.id
_entity.type
_entity.pdbx_description
1 polymer ?
#
loop_
_entity_poly.entity_id
_entity_poly.type
_entity_poly.pdbx_seq_one_letter_code
_entity_poly.pdbx_strand_id
1 'polypeptide(L)'
;MSAETTKAIDSIKFSVWSPNEIRKYSVAEISAPETYDEDGMSVQGGLMDGRLGTLEPGQKCLTCGNTSARCPGHFGHIELAEPVLHIAFIDSIHKLLLYTCRSCSRIKIPQKALD
;
A
#
# COMPACT_ATOMS: atom_id res chain seq x y z
N MET A 1 -14.18 -29.67 -2.76
CA MET A 1 -14.14 -28.28 -3.28
C MET A 1 -15.50 -27.68 -2.99
N SER A 2 -15.60 -26.88 -1.93
CA SER A 2 -16.84 -26.18 -1.56
C SER A 2 -17.24 -25.23 -2.68
N ALA A 3 -18.48 -25.34 -3.17
CA ALA A 3 -19.02 -24.45 -4.18
C ALA A 3 -18.98 -23.00 -3.67
N GLU A 4 -18.07 -22.19 -4.19
CA GLU A 4 -18.01 -20.77 -3.88
C GLU A 4 -19.24 -20.09 -4.50
N THR A 5 -20.18 -19.69 -3.64
CA THR A 5 -21.32 -18.87 -4.05
C THR A 5 -20.80 -17.50 -4.49
N THR A 6 -21.10 -17.11 -5.73
CA THR A 6 -20.77 -15.79 -6.25
C THR A 6 -21.47 -14.73 -5.38
N LYS A 7 -20.70 -13.83 -4.78
CA LYS A 7 -21.22 -12.71 -3.98
C LYS A 7 -21.31 -11.46 -4.85
N ALA A 8 -22.36 -10.67 -4.66
CA ALA A 8 -22.48 -9.35 -5.26
C ALA A 8 -21.86 -8.30 -4.33
N ILE A 9 -21.28 -7.24 -4.91
CA ILE A 9 -20.75 -6.11 -4.17
C ILE A 9 -21.91 -5.22 -3.73
N ASP A 10 -22.05 -5.00 -2.43
CA ASP A 10 -23.09 -4.14 -1.85
C ASP A 10 -22.65 -2.66 -1.79
N SER A 11 -21.45 -2.39 -1.26
CA SER A 11 -20.90 -1.04 -1.13
C SER A 11 -19.37 -1.03 -1.08
N ILE A 12 -18.77 0.15 -1.27
CA ILE A 12 -17.33 0.40 -1.19
C ILE A 12 -17.08 1.45 -0.13
N LYS A 13 -16.23 1.14 0.86
CA LYS A 13 -15.81 2.07 1.91
C LYS A 13 -14.42 2.62 1.58
N PHE A 14 -14.33 3.92 1.38
CA PHE A 14 -13.05 4.61 1.19
C PHE A 14 -12.38 4.90 2.54
N SER A 15 -11.06 4.71 2.60
CA SER A 15 -10.24 5.04 3.76
C SER A 15 -8.80 5.34 3.33
N VAL A 16 -8.06 6.03 4.21
CA VAL A 16 -6.61 6.15 4.10
C VAL A 16 -5.99 4.92 4.75
N TRP A 17 -5.02 4.31 4.08
CA TRP A 17 -4.34 3.12 4.60
C TRP A 17 -3.35 3.49 5.69
N SER A 18 -3.34 2.73 6.78
CA SER A 18 -2.30 2.84 7.80
C SER A 18 -0.99 2.19 7.31
N PRO A 19 0.18 2.63 7.80
CA PRO A 19 1.46 1.97 7.48
C PRO A 19 1.46 0.47 7.81
N ASN A 20 0.77 0.07 8.89
CA ASN A 20 0.66 -1.33 9.29
C ASN A 20 -0.16 -2.16 8.31
N GLU A 21 -1.23 -1.60 7.74
CA GLU A 21 -2.01 -2.27 6.69
C GLU A 21 -1.20 -2.43 5.41
N ILE A 22 -0.47 -1.39 4.98
CA ILE A 22 0.41 -1.45 3.80
C ILE A 22 1.43 -2.60 3.95
N ARG A 23 2.13 -2.67 5.08
CA ARG A 23 3.11 -3.75 5.34
C ARG A 23 2.45 -5.13 5.38
N LYS A 24 1.25 -5.25 5.94
CA LYS A 24 0.53 -6.52 6.05
C LYS A 24 0.04 -7.05 4.70
N TYR A 25 -0.40 -6.16 3.80
CA TYR A 25 -0.83 -6.54 2.46
C TYR A 25 0.34 -6.78 1.50
N SER A 26 1.51 -6.24 1.83
CA SER A 26 2.70 -6.38 1.01
C SER A 26 3.30 -7.78 1.05
N VAL A 27 3.68 -8.31 -0.11
CA VAL A 27 4.38 -9.60 -0.24
C VAL A 27 5.91 -9.47 -0.24
N ALA A 28 6.42 -8.27 -0.51
CA ALA A 28 7.84 -7.98 -0.59
C ALA A 28 8.14 -6.52 -0.22
N GLU A 29 9.22 -6.29 0.52
CA GLU A 29 9.85 -4.98 0.63
C GLU A 29 10.74 -4.76 -0.60
N ILE A 30 10.64 -3.58 -1.20
CA ILE A 30 11.44 -3.19 -2.37
C ILE A 30 12.57 -2.29 -1.90
N SER A 31 13.79 -2.81 -1.99
CA SER A 31 15.01 -2.18 -1.50
C SER A 31 16.01 -1.89 -2.61
N ALA A 32 15.97 -2.64 -3.71
CA ALA A 32 16.89 -2.50 -4.84
C ALA A 32 16.24 -1.66 -5.96
N PRO A 33 16.92 -0.61 -6.45
CA PRO A 33 16.43 0.14 -7.61
C PRO A 33 16.59 -0.63 -8.93
N GLU A 34 17.48 -1.62 -8.97
CA GLU A 34 17.74 -2.43 -10.16
C GLU A 34 16.54 -3.33 -10.50
N THR A 35 16.28 -3.50 -11.79
CA THR A 35 15.20 -4.36 -12.31
C THR A 35 15.73 -5.74 -12.68
N TYR A 36 16.80 -5.78 -13.47
CA TYR A 36 17.48 -7.00 -13.90
C TYR A 36 18.97 -6.91 -13.55
N ASP A 37 19.58 -8.06 -13.28
CA ASP A 37 21.01 -8.21 -13.11
C ASP A 37 21.75 -8.25 -14.45
N GLU A 38 23.08 -8.38 -14.41
CA GLU A 38 23.94 -8.45 -15.61
C GLU A 38 23.63 -9.67 -16.50
N ASP A 39 23.04 -10.72 -15.92
CA ASP A 39 22.63 -11.94 -16.61
C ASP A 39 21.20 -11.83 -17.20
N GLY A 40 20.52 -10.70 -16.99
CA GLY A 40 19.16 -10.44 -17.46
C GLY A 40 18.07 -11.08 -16.60
N MET A 41 18.40 -11.58 -15.41
CA MET A 41 17.45 -12.16 -14.46
C MET A 41 16.89 -11.09 -13.54
N SER A 42 15.66 -11.28 -13.05
CA SER A 42 15.03 -10.34 -12.13
C SER A 42 15.77 -10.27 -10.79
N VAL A 43 16.04 -9.06 -10.31
CA VAL A 43 16.69 -8.84 -9.00
C VAL A 43 15.69 -9.06 -7.87
N GLN A 44 16.05 -9.88 -6.88
CA GLN A 44 15.25 -10.06 -5.66
C GLN A 44 15.23 -8.77 -4.83
N GLY A 45 14.06 -8.33 -4.39
CA GLY A 45 13.87 -7.04 -3.73
C GLY A 45 13.92 -5.84 -4.69
N GLY A 46 14.00 -6.08 -6.00
CA GLY A 46 13.86 -5.08 -7.05
C GLY A 46 12.42 -4.94 -7.54
N LEU A 47 12.19 -4.02 -8.48
CA LEU A 47 10.84 -3.78 -9.03
C LEU A 47 10.27 -4.96 -9.83
N MET A 48 11.13 -5.85 -10.32
CA MET A 48 10.75 -7.07 -11.06
C MET A 48 10.75 -8.32 -10.18
N ASP A 49 10.72 -8.18 -8.85
CA ASP A 49 10.68 -9.32 -7.93
C ASP A 49 9.49 -10.25 -8.25
N GLY A 50 9.79 -11.53 -8.49
CA GLY A 50 8.79 -12.53 -8.91
C GLY A 50 7.66 -12.78 -7.89
N ARG A 51 7.76 -12.25 -6.67
CA ARG A 51 6.66 -12.24 -5.68
C ARG A 51 5.57 -11.23 -6.05
N LEU A 52 5.91 -10.13 -6.71
CA LEU A 52 4.94 -9.10 -7.12
C LEU A 52 4.06 -9.56 -8.28
N GLY A 53 4.54 -10.53 -9.06
CA GLY A 53 3.85 -11.07 -10.21
C GLY A 53 4.84 -11.65 -11.22
N THR A 54 4.33 -12.05 -12.37
CA THR A 54 5.17 -12.51 -13.48
C THR A 54 4.57 -12.01 -14.79
N LEU A 55 5.43 -11.51 -15.67
CA LEU A 55 5.06 -11.09 -17.02
C LEU A 55 5.45 -12.15 -18.06
N GLU A 56 6.49 -12.92 -17.76
CA GLU A 56 7.08 -13.89 -18.69
C GLU A 56 6.17 -15.10 -18.91
N PRO A 57 5.86 -15.44 -20.18
CA PRO A 57 5.10 -16.65 -20.50
C PRO A 57 5.78 -17.91 -19.96
N GLY A 58 5.04 -18.72 -19.20
CA GLY A 58 5.54 -19.98 -18.64
C GLY A 58 6.22 -19.84 -17.28
N GLN A 59 6.60 -18.62 -16.86
CA GLN A 59 7.02 -18.37 -15.49
C GLN A 59 5.81 -18.37 -14.55
N LYS A 60 6.05 -18.80 -13.31
CA LYS A 60 5.04 -18.83 -12.25
C LYS A 60 5.33 -17.75 -11.24
N CYS A 61 4.29 -17.05 -10.80
CA CYS A 61 4.40 -16.10 -9.71
C CYS A 61 4.82 -16.82 -8.42
N LEU A 62 5.80 -16.25 -7.70
CA LEU A 62 6.32 -16.84 -6.47
C LEU A 62 5.34 -16.73 -5.28
N THR A 63 4.33 -15.87 -5.39
CA THR A 63 3.30 -15.68 -4.35
C THR A 63 2.09 -16.60 -4.56
N CYS A 64 1.47 -16.59 -5.73
CA CYS A 64 0.24 -17.35 -5.99
C CYS A 64 0.42 -18.62 -6.83
N GLY A 65 1.60 -18.83 -7.43
CA GLY A 65 1.89 -20.00 -8.28
C GLY A 65 1.21 -19.98 -9.66
N ASN A 66 0.39 -18.97 -9.95
CA ASN A 66 -0.27 -18.80 -11.25
C ASN A 66 0.71 -18.27 -12.31
N THR A 67 0.37 -18.51 -13.58
CA THR A 67 1.05 -17.89 -14.73
C THR A 67 0.60 -16.45 -14.93
N SER A 68 1.31 -15.69 -15.76
CA SER A 68 1.00 -14.28 -16.08
C SER A 68 -0.47 -14.04 -16.47
N ALA A 69 -1.08 -14.97 -17.20
CA ALA A 69 -2.49 -14.86 -17.63
C ALA A 69 -3.53 -14.96 -16.49
N ARG A 70 -3.18 -15.52 -15.33
CA ARG A 70 -4.10 -15.73 -14.20
C ARG A 70 -3.63 -15.07 -12.89
N CYS A 71 -2.45 -14.47 -12.89
CA CYS A 71 -1.93 -13.76 -11.74
C CYS A 71 -2.62 -12.39 -11.63
N PRO A 72 -3.26 -12.05 -10.50
CA PRO A 72 -3.88 -10.74 -10.30
C PRO A 72 -2.86 -9.62 -10.02
N GLY A 73 -1.59 -9.97 -9.78
CA GLY A 73 -0.58 -9.07 -9.23
C GLY A 73 -0.65 -8.99 -7.71
N HIS A 74 0.48 -8.67 -7.09
CA HIS A 74 0.64 -8.60 -5.65
C HIS A 74 1.38 -7.32 -5.27
N PHE A 75 0.87 -6.63 -4.25
CA PHE A 75 1.47 -5.38 -3.80
C PHE A 75 2.79 -5.63 -3.07
N GLY A 76 3.77 -4.76 -3.32
CA GLY A 76 4.94 -4.58 -2.46
C GLY A 76 4.82 -3.30 -1.65
N HIS A 77 5.84 -3.02 -0.84
CA HIS A 77 5.98 -1.72 -0.18
C HIS A 77 7.44 -1.26 -0.21
N ILE A 78 7.62 0.05 -0.05
CA ILE A 78 8.91 0.69 0.19
C ILE A 78 8.83 1.30 1.57
N GLU A 79 9.79 0.99 2.43
CA GLU A 79 9.91 1.64 3.72
C GLU A 79 10.61 2.99 3.52
N LEU A 80 9.87 4.08 3.70
CA LEU A 80 10.43 5.42 3.57
C LEU A 80 11.32 5.72 4.78
N ALA A 81 12.52 6.27 4.53
CA ALA A 81 13.45 6.62 5.58
C ALA A 81 12.91 7.71 6.53
N GLU A 82 12.04 8.59 6.02
CA GLU A 82 11.43 9.70 6.76
C GLU A 82 9.96 9.88 6.34
N PRO A 83 9.08 10.42 7.21
CA PRO A 83 7.69 10.66 6.88
C PRO A 83 7.56 11.76 5.82
N VAL A 84 6.82 11.46 4.75
CA VAL A 84 6.54 12.40 3.66
C VAL A 84 5.08 12.82 3.68
N LEU A 85 4.82 14.12 3.53
CA LEU A 85 3.46 14.64 3.43
C LEU A 85 2.84 14.25 2.08
N HIS A 86 1.69 13.59 2.13
CA HIS A 86 0.96 13.25 0.92
C HIS A 86 0.25 14.51 0.37
N ILE A 87 0.57 14.87 -0.87
CA ILE A 87 0.17 16.14 -1.50
C ILE A 87 -1.35 16.40 -1.45
N ALA A 88 -2.15 15.35 -1.66
CA ALA A 88 -3.61 15.46 -1.64
C ALA A 88 -4.21 15.87 -0.27
N PHE A 89 -3.44 15.76 0.82
CA PHE A 89 -3.91 16.08 2.16
C PHE A 89 -3.26 17.33 2.76
N ILE A 90 -2.41 18.05 2.02
CA ILE A 90 -1.69 19.23 2.54
C ILE A 90 -2.66 20.27 3.12
N ASP A 91 -3.74 20.61 2.39
CA ASP A 91 -4.71 21.60 2.86
C ASP A 91 -5.45 21.14 4.13
N SER A 92 -5.79 19.86 4.19
CA SER A 92 -6.44 19.24 5.36
C SER A 92 -5.52 19.24 6.57
N ILE A 93 -4.25 18.87 6.38
CA ILE A 93 -3.22 18.89 7.43
C ILE A 93 -3.00 20.31 7.93
N HIS A 94 -2.89 21.29 7.02
CA HIS A 94 -2.72 22.69 7.38
C HIS A 94 -3.90 23.21 8.23
N LYS A 95 -5.14 22.91 7.83
CA LYS A 95 -6.34 23.25 8.62
C LYS A 95 -6.30 22.60 10.01
N LEU A 96 -5.99 21.31 10.10
CA LEU A 96 -5.90 20.60 11.38
C LEU A 96 -4.86 21.22 12.31
N LEU A 97 -3.69 21.62 11.78
CA LEU A 97 -2.64 22.29 12.55
C LEU A 97 -3.05 23.69 13.04
N LEU A 98 -3.88 24.41 12.28
CA LEU A 98 -4.41 25.71 12.69
C LEU A 98 -5.45 25.59 13.81
N TYR A 99 -6.34 24.61 13.71
CA TYR A 99 -7.46 24.42 14.65
C TYR A 99 -7.12 23.60 15.89
N THR A 100 -5.94 22.97 15.95
CA THR A 100 -5.51 22.16 17.10
C THR A 100 -4.41 22.86 17.91
N CYS A 101 -4.48 22.76 19.23
CA CYS A 101 -3.41 23.23 20.11
C CYS A 101 -2.20 22.28 20.04
N ARG A 102 -0.99 22.81 19.82
CA ARG A 102 0.24 22.00 19.71
C ARG A 102 0.73 21.37 21.03
N SER A 103 0.25 21.87 22.17
CA SER A 103 0.67 21.38 23.49
C SER A 103 -0.29 20.33 24.06
N CYS A 104 -1.61 20.55 23.93
CA CYS A 104 -2.62 19.66 24.52
C CYS A 104 -3.44 18.88 23.50
N SER A 105 -3.18 19.07 22.20
CA SER A 105 -3.88 18.41 21.08
C SER A 105 -5.40 18.60 21.06
N ARG A 106 -5.94 19.56 21.83
CA ARG A 106 -7.36 19.90 21.81
C ARG A 106 -7.68 20.84 20.66
N ILE A 107 -8.90 20.71 20.13
CA ILE A 107 -9.46 21.66 19.17
C ILE A 107 -9.61 23.02 19.87
N LYS A 108 -9.27 24.11 19.16
CA LYS A 108 -9.34 25.50 19.65
C LYS A 108 -10.77 26.03 19.65
N ILE A 109 -11.66 25.30 20.30
CA ILE A 109 -13.07 25.68 20.51
C ILE A 109 -13.31 25.70 22.03
N PRO A 110 -13.95 26.74 22.58
CA PRO A 110 -14.31 26.75 23.99
C PRO A 110 -15.26 25.60 24.32
N GLN A 111 -15.08 24.96 25.48
CA GLN A 111 -15.86 23.77 25.87
C GLN A 111 -17.38 23.98 25.77
N LYS A 112 -17.85 25.19 26.12
CA LYS A 112 -19.26 25.60 26.04
C LYS A 112 -19.88 25.51 24.63
N ALA A 113 -19.07 25.49 23.58
CA ALA A 113 -19.53 25.36 22.20
C ALA A 113 -19.41 23.93 21.64
N LEU A 114 -18.88 22.99 22.43
CA LEU A 114 -18.84 21.56 22.12
C LEU A 114 -20.02 20.79 22.75
N ASP A 115 -20.61 21.37 23.81
CA ASP A 115 -21.83 20.90 24.48
C ASP A 115 -23.09 21.42 23.75
#